data_AF-A0A942IJV9-F1
#
_entry.id   AF-A0A942IJV9-F1
#
_cell.length_a   1.000
_cell.length_b   1.000
_cell.length_c   1.000
_cell.angle_alpha   90.00
_cell.angle_beta   90.00
_cell.angle_gamma   90.00
#
_symmetry.space_group_name_H-M   'P 1'
#
loop_
_entity.id
_entity.type
_entity.pdbx_description
1 polymer ?
#
loop_
_entity_poly.entity_id
_entity_poly.type
_entity_poly.pdbx_seq_one_letter_code
_entity_poly.pdbx_strand_id
1 'polypeptide(L)'
;MARTARGADNLEWAREVLAQAHTIEQLRQAQAVVLPLDYGLSMEQTARAIGRSVPWTCRLRNRFLAGEIVGDGQRQARGGRRRQNMSVEQEREVLAPFLDRARTGGILVVGQVKAELEARLGRTMALSSVYNLLHRHGWRK
;
A
#
# COMPACT_ATOMS: atom_id res chain seq x y z
N MET A 1 31.83 -14.45 18.56
CA MET A 1 31.80 -14.64 17.09
C MET A 1 30.39 -14.37 16.61
N ALA A 2 30.22 -13.64 15.50
CA ALA A 2 28.90 -13.47 14.89
C ALA A 2 28.40 -14.85 14.42
N ARG A 3 27.12 -15.18 14.64
CA ARG A 3 26.52 -16.42 14.13
C ARG A 3 26.57 -16.40 12.60
N THR A 4 26.92 -17.54 11.99
CA THR A 4 26.82 -17.73 10.54
C THR A 4 25.38 -17.48 10.07
N ALA A 5 25.24 -16.64 9.06
CA ALA A 5 23.95 -16.29 8.48
C ALA A 5 23.37 -17.52 7.72
N ARG A 6 22.08 -17.83 7.95
CA ARG A 6 21.37 -19.00 7.33
C ARG A 6 20.83 -18.70 5.93
N GLY A 7 20.65 -19.70 5.06
CA GLY A 7 20.01 -19.51 3.75
C GLY A 7 20.99 -19.23 2.61
N ALA A 8 22.12 -19.93 2.61
CA ALA A 8 23.10 -19.91 1.53
C ALA A 8 22.46 -20.26 0.17
N ASP A 9 21.43 -21.10 0.15
CA ASP A 9 20.69 -21.49 -1.06
C ASP A 9 20.05 -20.31 -1.80
N ASN A 10 19.80 -19.19 -1.10
CA ASN A 10 19.18 -17.99 -1.67
C ASN A 10 20.21 -16.94 -2.10
N LEU A 11 21.50 -17.24 -2.03
CA LEU A 11 22.57 -16.27 -2.27
C LEU A 11 22.64 -15.81 -3.74
N GLU A 12 22.61 -16.76 -4.68
CA GLU A 12 22.63 -16.43 -6.11
C GLU A 12 21.39 -15.62 -6.50
N TRP A 13 20.22 -16.03 -6.02
CA TRP A 13 18.99 -15.26 -6.22
C TRP A 13 19.06 -13.85 -5.60
N ALA A 14 19.68 -13.71 -4.42
CA ALA A 14 19.90 -12.40 -3.81
C ALA A 14 20.84 -11.51 -4.63
N ARG A 15 21.84 -12.06 -5.31
CA ARG A 15 22.72 -11.32 -6.23
C ARG A 15 21.98 -10.86 -7.48
N GLU A 16 21.14 -11.73 -8.06
CA GLU A 16 20.30 -11.37 -9.20
C GLU A 16 19.35 -10.22 -8.86
N VAL A 17 18.63 -10.32 -7.74
CA VAL A 17 17.73 -9.25 -7.28
C VAL A 17 18.51 -7.97 -6.94
N LEU A 18 19.72 -8.08 -6.40
CA LEU A 18 20.58 -6.92 -6.13
C LEU A 18 20.94 -6.18 -7.42
N ALA A 19 21.31 -6.90 -8.49
CA ALA A 19 21.69 -6.33 -9.77
C ALA A 19 20.50 -5.70 -10.52
N GLN A 20 19.30 -6.27 -10.36
CA GLN A 20 18.08 -5.82 -11.03
C GLN A 20 17.22 -4.87 -10.18
N ALA A 21 17.69 -4.46 -9.00
CA ALA A 21 16.90 -3.64 -8.10
C ALA A 21 16.57 -2.26 -8.70
N HIS A 22 15.28 -1.96 -8.85
CA HIS A 22 14.79 -0.67 -9.34
C HIS A 22 14.42 0.31 -8.22
N THR A 23 14.36 -0.17 -6.97
CA THR A 23 14.03 0.63 -5.80
C THR A 23 15.08 0.48 -4.70
N ILE A 24 15.23 1.52 -3.88
CA ILE A 24 16.17 1.49 -2.74
C ILE A 24 15.75 0.40 -1.74
N GLU A 25 14.46 0.17 -1.56
CA GLU A 25 13.95 -0.90 -0.70
C GLU A 25 14.34 -2.30 -1.20
N GLN A 26 14.23 -2.57 -2.51
CA GLN A 26 14.68 -3.84 -3.11
C GLN A 26 16.18 -4.03 -2.94
N LEU A 27 16.97 -2.98 -3.24
CA LEU A 27 18.41 -3.00 -3.09
C LEU A 27 18.80 -3.34 -1.65
N ARG A 28 18.23 -2.62 -0.67
CA ARG A 28 18.50 -2.85 0.75
C ARG A 28 18.05 -4.22 1.24
N GLN A 29 16.98 -4.77 0.67
CA GLN A 29 16.50 -6.10 1.01
C GLN A 29 17.48 -7.19 0.55
N ALA A 30 17.94 -7.12 -0.70
CA ALA A 30 18.94 -8.03 -1.24
C ALA A 30 20.28 -7.89 -0.49
N GLN A 31 20.73 -6.67 -0.20
CA GLN A 31 21.93 -6.42 0.62
C GLN A 31 21.85 -7.04 2.01
N ALA A 32 20.67 -7.09 2.62
CA ALA A 32 20.49 -7.71 3.94
C ALA A 32 20.73 -9.24 3.93
N VAL A 33 20.76 -9.87 2.74
CA VAL A 33 21.08 -11.28 2.52
C VAL A 33 22.52 -11.45 2.04
N VAL A 34 22.92 -10.67 1.02
CA VAL A 34 24.25 -10.73 0.41
C VAL A 34 25.36 -10.34 1.39
N LEU A 35 25.22 -9.23 2.12
CA LEU A 35 26.31 -8.73 2.98
C LEU A 35 26.72 -9.71 4.09
N PRO A 36 25.79 -10.37 4.81
CA PRO A 36 26.17 -11.40 5.77
C PRO A 36 26.72 -12.69 5.16
N LEU A 37 26.26 -13.09 3.97
CA LEU A 37 26.60 -14.38 3.36
C LEU A 37 27.90 -14.33 2.54
N ASP A 38 28.07 -13.30 1.70
CA ASP A 38 29.26 -13.16 0.84
C ASP A 38 30.44 -12.52 1.58
N TYR A 39 30.16 -11.54 2.42
CA TYR A 39 31.19 -10.69 3.01
C TYR A 39 31.35 -10.94 4.52
N GLY A 40 30.58 -11.86 5.10
CA GLY A 40 30.69 -12.24 6.50
C GLY A 40 30.30 -11.13 7.49
N LEU A 41 29.57 -10.10 7.06
CA LEU A 41 29.16 -9.01 7.93
C LEU A 41 28.19 -9.51 9.01
N SER A 42 28.33 -9.00 10.23
CA SER A 42 27.30 -9.19 11.25
C SER A 42 26.00 -8.46 10.86
N MET A 43 24.88 -8.85 11.46
CA MET A 43 23.61 -8.13 11.23
C MET A 43 23.66 -6.66 11.65
N GLU A 44 24.48 -6.33 12.66
CA GLU A 44 24.69 -4.96 13.11
C GLU A 44 25.49 -4.14 12.08
N GLN A 45 26.57 -4.72 11.57
CA GLN A 45 27.38 -4.12 10.51
C GLN A 45 26.57 -3.95 9.22
N THR A 46 25.79 -4.97 8.85
CA THR A 46 24.89 -4.94 7.71
C THR A 46 23.85 -3.85 7.85
N ALA A 47 23.20 -3.75 9.01
CA ALA A 47 22.20 -2.71 9.28
C ALA A 47 22.80 -1.30 9.18
N ARG A 48 24.00 -1.11 9.72
CA ARG A 48 24.75 0.15 9.58
C ARG A 48 25.07 0.46 8.11
N ALA A 49 25.55 -0.52 7.35
CA ALA A 49 25.91 -0.36 5.94
C ALA A 49 24.71 0.03 5.06
N ILE A 50 23.54 -0.58 5.27
CA ILE A 50 22.33 -0.28 4.48
C ILE A 50 21.53 0.93 5.01
N GLY A 51 21.93 1.50 6.15
CA GLY A 51 21.27 2.63 6.80
C GLY A 51 19.92 2.29 7.44
N ARG A 52 19.80 1.12 8.08
CA ARG A 52 18.55 0.65 8.73
C ARG A 52 18.82 0.16 10.15
N SER A 53 17.76 -0.05 10.94
CA SER A 53 17.87 -0.65 12.27
C SER A 53 18.06 -2.16 12.17
N VAL A 54 18.77 -2.75 13.12
CA VAL A 54 19.03 -4.21 13.17
C VAL A 54 17.74 -5.04 13.07
N PRO A 55 16.65 -4.74 13.80
CA PRO A 55 15.40 -5.49 13.67
C PRO A 55 14.78 -5.38 12.27
N TRP A 56 14.91 -4.21 11.62
CA TRP A 56 14.40 -4.02 10.27
C TRP A 56 15.22 -4.79 9.24
N THR A 57 16.55 -4.79 9.37
CA THR A 57 17.46 -5.58 8.53
C THR A 57 17.17 -7.08 8.65
N CYS A 58 17.00 -7.59 9.88
CA CYS A 58 16.58 -8.97 10.10
C CYS A 58 15.23 -9.28 9.43
N ARG A 59 14.27 -8.35 9.49
CA ARG A 59 12.96 -8.50 8.84
C ARG A 59 13.05 -8.50 7.32
N LEU A 60 13.85 -7.60 6.73
CA LEU A 60 14.08 -7.56 5.29
C LEU A 60 14.68 -8.89 4.80
N ARG A 61 15.72 -9.34 5.49
CA ARG A 61 16.40 -10.61 5.22
C ARG A 61 15.43 -11.81 5.32
N ASN A 62 14.68 -11.92 6.40
CA ASN A 62 13.75 -13.05 6.58
C ASN A 62 12.61 -13.03 5.55
N ARG A 63 12.13 -11.85 5.13
CA ARG A 63 11.15 -11.74 4.05
C ARG A 63 11.70 -12.21 2.73
N PHE A 64 12.93 -11.80 2.41
CA PHE A 64 13.60 -12.26 1.20
C PHE A 64 13.70 -13.78 1.18
N LEU A 65 14.18 -14.39 2.27
CA LEU A 65 14.27 -15.84 2.41
C LEU A 65 12.92 -16.57 2.39
N ALA A 66 11.80 -15.86 2.60
CA ALA A 66 10.45 -16.40 2.48
C ALA A 66 9.86 -16.24 1.07
N GLY A 67 10.64 -15.75 0.10
CA GLY A 67 10.16 -15.50 -1.26
C GLY A 67 9.49 -14.13 -1.46
N GLU A 68 9.39 -13.30 -0.42
CA GLU A 68 8.71 -12.00 -0.49
C GLU A 68 9.70 -10.90 -0.94
N ILE A 69 9.62 -10.45 -2.20
CA ILE A 69 10.43 -9.31 -2.68
C ILE A 69 9.65 -8.01 -2.41
N VAL A 70 10.32 -6.98 -1.88
CA VAL A 70 9.68 -5.68 -1.70
C VAL A 70 9.31 -5.09 -3.06
N GLY A 71 8.03 -4.75 -3.25
CA GLY A 71 7.57 -4.09 -4.49
C GLY A 71 7.27 -5.04 -5.65
N ASP A 72 7.28 -6.36 -5.44
CA ASP A 72 6.87 -7.38 -6.42
C ASP A 72 5.36 -7.42 -6.71
N GLY A 73 4.57 -6.52 -6.10
CA GLY A 73 3.12 -6.47 -6.22
C GLY A 73 2.38 -7.61 -5.51
N GLN A 74 3.08 -8.59 -4.93
CA GLN A 74 2.47 -9.70 -4.18
C GLN A 74 1.81 -9.19 -2.89
N ARG A 75 2.36 -8.12 -2.31
CA ARG A 75 1.79 -7.49 -1.13
C ARG A 75 0.94 -6.28 -1.49
N GLN A 76 -0.30 -6.28 -1.02
CA GLN A 76 -1.15 -5.11 -1.12
C GLN A 76 -0.47 -3.90 -0.46
N ALA A 77 -0.45 -2.77 -1.18
CA ALA A 77 0.05 -1.51 -0.67
C ALA A 77 -0.63 -1.12 0.65
N ARG A 78 0.07 -0.36 1.48
CA ARG A 78 -0.55 0.25 2.67
C ARG A 78 -1.58 1.29 2.21
N GLY A 79 -2.70 1.34 2.92
CA GLY A 79 -3.84 2.19 2.56
C GLY A 79 -4.78 1.51 1.57
N GLY A 80 -5.41 2.32 0.72
CA GLY A 80 -6.42 1.86 -0.24
C GLY A 80 -7.83 1.78 0.34
N ARG A 81 -8.75 1.30 -0.49
CA ARG A 81 -10.19 1.32 -0.23
C ARG A 81 -10.64 0.06 0.53
N ARG A 82 -10.13 -0.13 1.76
CA ARG A 82 -10.40 -1.33 2.59
C ARG A 82 -11.61 -1.21 3.52
N ARG A 83 -12.02 0.01 3.87
CA ARG A 83 -13.17 0.31 4.73
C ARG A 83 -14.17 1.21 4.00
N GLN A 84 -14.59 0.77 2.81
CA GLN A 84 -15.56 1.49 2.01
C GLN A 84 -16.98 1.32 2.56
N ASN A 85 -17.79 2.36 2.47
CA ASN A 85 -19.20 2.28 2.83
C ASN A 85 -19.99 1.49 1.78
N MET A 86 -19.60 1.59 0.49
CA MET A 86 -20.26 0.97 -0.66
C MET A 86 -19.20 0.61 -1.72
N SER A 87 -19.54 -0.21 -2.73
CA SER A 87 -18.69 -0.42 -3.91
C SER A 87 -18.62 0.84 -4.79
N VAL A 88 -17.75 0.90 -5.81
CA VAL A 88 -17.68 2.09 -6.68
C VAL A 88 -18.94 2.19 -7.54
N GLU A 89 -19.43 1.03 -7.98
CA GLU A 89 -20.62 0.84 -8.79
C GLU A 89 -21.86 1.29 -8.02
N GLN A 90 -22.00 0.85 -6.77
CA GLN A 90 -23.07 1.28 -5.88
C GLN A 90 -23.05 2.80 -5.64
N GLU A 91 -21.87 3.39 -5.42
CA GLU A 91 -21.77 4.85 -5.29
C GLU A 91 -22.25 5.57 -6.57
N ARG A 92 -21.88 5.07 -7.75
CA ARG A 92 -22.31 5.65 -9.04
C ARG A 92 -23.82 5.56 -9.25
N GLU A 93 -24.42 4.42 -8.92
CA GLU A 93 -25.87 4.23 -9.03
C GLU A 93 -26.64 5.20 -8.13
N VAL A 94 -26.18 5.43 -6.90
CA VAL A 94 -26.81 6.41 -6.00
C VAL A 94 -26.69 7.82 -6.54
N LEU A 95 -25.51 8.17 -7.07
CA LEU A 95 -25.20 9.55 -7.45
C LEU A 95 -25.72 9.94 -8.84
N ALA A 96 -25.92 8.98 -9.75
CA ALA A 96 -26.31 9.25 -11.13
C ALA A 96 -27.51 10.21 -11.24
N PRO A 97 -28.65 9.99 -10.53
CA PRO A 97 -29.80 10.90 -10.64
C PRO A 97 -29.48 12.34 -10.19
N PHE A 98 -28.60 12.51 -9.20
CA PHE A 98 -28.22 13.82 -8.67
C PHE A 98 -27.24 14.54 -9.59
N LEU A 99 -26.26 13.80 -10.12
CA LEU A 99 -25.26 14.34 -11.05
C LEU A 99 -25.88 14.68 -12.40
N ASP A 100 -26.83 13.90 -12.89
CA ASP A 100 -27.54 14.19 -14.14
C ASP A 100 -28.34 15.47 -14.03
N ARG A 101 -29.13 15.65 -12.96
CA ARG A 101 -29.85 16.90 -12.69
C ARG A 101 -28.90 18.10 -12.60
N ALA A 102 -27.73 17.91 -11.97
CA ALA A 102 -26.73 18.97 -11.86
C ALA A 102 -26.15 19.37 -13.21
N ARG A 103 -25.95 18.41 -14.11
CA ARG A 103 -25.44 18.65 -15.48
C ARG A 103 -26.43 19.42 -16.34
N THR A 104 -27.73 19.19 -16.18
CA THR A 104 -28.79 19.92 -16.92
C THR A 104 -29.07 21.32 -16.37
N GLY A 105 -28.20 21.86 -15.50
CA GLY A 105 -28.35 23.19 -14.89
C GLY A 105 -29.15 23.19 -13.58
N GLY A 106 -29.48 22.01 -13.04
CA GLY A 106 -30.11 21.88 -11.73
C GLY A 106 -29.12 22.09 -10.57
N ILE A 107 -29.65 22.48 -9.41
CA ILE A 107 -28.83 22.62 -8.19
C ILE A 107 -28.73 21.25 -7.50
N LEU A 108 -27.50 20.78 -7.28
CA LEU A 108 -27.25 19.59 -6.44
C LEU A 108 -27.42 19.95 -4.97
N VAL A 109 -28.46 19.40 -4.33
CA VAL A 109 -28.72 19.60 -2.90
C VAL A 109 -28.04 18.50 -2.09
N VAL A 110 -26.89 18.80 -1.50
CA VAL A 110 -26.06 17.85 -0.74
C VAL A 110 -26.85 17.17 0.40
N GLY A 111 -27.80 17.88 1.03
CA GLY A 111 -28.66 17.31 2.06
C GLY A 111 -29.54 16.16 1.56
N GLN A 112 -30.04 16.23 0.33
CA GLN A 112 -30.83 15.15 -0.27
C GLN A 112 -29.95 13.93 -0.59
N VAL A 113 -28.76 14.17 -1.13
CA VAL A 113 -27.76 13.12 -1.40
C VAL A 113 -27.40 12.39 -0.10
N LYS A 114 -27.19 13.14 0.99
CA LYS A 114 -26.91 12.56 2.31
C LYS A 114 -28.03 11.65 2.79
N ALA A 115 -29.29 12.11 2.72
CA ALA A 115 -30.43 11.33 3.18
C ALA A 115 -30.58 10.00 2.41
N GLU A 116 -30.42 10.03 1.09
CA GLU A 116 -30.46 8.82 0.25
C GLU A 116 -29.33 7.84 0.60
N LEU A 117 -28.11 8.35 0.80
CA LEU A 117 -26.96 7.53 1.20
C LEU A 117 -27.17 6.89 2.59
N GLU A 118 -27.68 7.65 3.56
CA GLU A 118 -27.95 7.15 4.91
C GLU A 118 -29.08 6.11 4.91
N ALA A 119 -30.12 6.31 4.10
CA ALA A 119 -31.23 5.35 3.96
C ALA A 119 -30.73 4.00 3.41
N ARG A 120 -29.86 4.01 2.39
CA ARG A 120 -29.27 2.77 1.85
C ARG A 120 -28.27 2.10 2.80
N LEU A 121 -27.53 2.89 3.58
CA LEU A 121 -26.53 2.37 4.52
C LEU A 121 -27.11 1.95 5.87
N GLY A 122 -28.35 2.35 6.18
CA GLY A 122 -29.00 2.11 7.47
C GLY A 122 -28.32 2.80 8.65
N ARG A 123 -27.50 3.83 8.40
CA ARG A 123 -26.75 4.56 9.44
C ARG A 123 -26.41 5.97 9.02
N THR A 124 -26.11 6.81 10.01
CA THR A 124 -25.74 8.20 9.79
C THR A 124 -24.34 8.35 9.20
N MET A 125 -24.15 9.44 8.48
CA MET A 125 -22.91 9.79 7.78
C MET A 125 -22.56 11.27 8.02
N ALA A 126 -21.28 11.56 8.19
CA ALA A 126 -20.80 12.93 8.23
C ALA A 126 -20.97 13.62 6.87
N LEU A 127 -21.30 14.92 6.88
CA LEU A 127 -21.37 15.75 5.65
C LEU A 127 -20.04 15.73 4.88
N SER A 128 -18.91 15.70 5.58
CA SER A 128 -17.58 15.61 4.96
C SER A 128 -17.42 14.34 4.11
N SER A 129 -17.98 13.20 4.53
CA SER A 129 -17.97 11.97 3.74
C SER A 129 -18.78 12.10 2.46
N VAL A 130 -19.90 12.82 2.50
CA VAL A 130 -20.72 13.09 1.31
C VAL A 130 -19.98 14.00 0.33
N TYR A 131 -19.34 15.07 0.82
CA TYR A 131 -18.49 15.92 -0.02
C TYR A 131 -17.31 15.18 -0.63
N ASN A 132 -16.59 14.36 0.15
CA ASN A 132 -15.50 13.52 -0.34
C ASN A 132 -15.98 12.52 -1.38
N LEU A 133 -17.19 11.98 -1.22
CA LEU A 133 -17.82 11.11 -2.20
C LEU A 133 -18.09 11.87 -3.50
N LEU A 134 -18.79 13.00 -3.44
CA LEU A 134 -19.12 13.82 -4.61
C LEU A 134 -17.85 14.26 -5.37
N HIS A 135 -16.82 14.70 -4.65
CA HIS A 135 -15.55 15.11 -5.25
C HIS A 135 -14.85 13.95 -5.98
N ARG A 136 -14.87 12.73 -5.42
CA ARG A 136 -14.31 11.53 -6.07
C ARG A 136 -15.06 11.14 -7.35
N HIS A 137 -16.35 11.47 -7.44
CA HIS A 137 -17.18 11.27 -8.64
C HIS A 137 -17.20 12.49 -9.56
N GLY A 138 -16.26 13.44 -9.38
CA GLY A 138 -16.03 14.53 -10.32
C GLY A 138 -16.99 15.72 -10.19
N TRP A 139 -17.79 15.78 -9.13
CA TRP A 139 -18.60 16.97 -8.86
C TRP A 139 -17.70 18.16 -8.48
N ARG A 140 -17.88 19.28 -9.17
CA ARG A 140 -17.23 20.56 -8.91
C ARG A 140 -18.33 21.60 -8.63
N LYS A 141 -18.06 22.51 -7.69
CA LYS A 141 -18.99 23.56 -7.28
C LYS A 141 -19.20 24.57 -8.40
#